data_AF-C5KTG6-F1
#
_entry.id   AF-C5KTG6-F1
#
_cell.length_a   1.000
_cell.length_b   1.000
_cell.length_c   1.000
_cell.angle_alpha   90.00
_cell.angle_beta   90.00
_cell.angle_gamma   90.00
#
_symmetry.space_group_name_H-M   'P 1'
#
loop_
_entity.id
_entity.type
_entity.pdbx_description
1 polymer ?
#
loop_
_entity_poly.entity_id
_entity_poly.type
_entity_poly.pdbx_seq_one_letter_code
_entity_poly.pdbx_strand_id
1 'polypeptide(L)'
;MADPPRCNFDPPCSSLPGHEIRQNPAGWGLENAHFKNWMSKQFTPLVPNFQKKWGVIDRTLQPGDEITAYVESSWDALSFGGTKSLILSTANWQGGRNRMLGTGLVVCGALYVAWGMYILSRDKSKHRQIGGMQYFQFHEKGPAMIAKLQAGEAAG
;
A
#
# COMPACT_ATOMS: atom_id res chain seq x y z
N MET A 1 -23.11 10.91 -33.33
CA MET A 1 -23.97 9.74 -33.06
C MET A 1 -23.41 9.13 -31.79
N ALA A 2 -24.11 9.24 -30.66
CA ALA A 2 -23.62 8.73 -29.38
C ALA A 2 -23.56 7.19 -29.43
N ASP A 3 -22.52 6.59 -28.86
CA ASP A 3 -22.44 5.14 -28.74
C ASP A 3 -23.65 4.61 -27.93
N PRO A 4 -24.21 3.45 -28.30
CA PRO A 4 -25.28 2.83 -27.53
C PRO A 4 -24.83 2.57 -26.08
N PRO A 5 -25.72 2.73 -25.08
CA PRO A 5 -25.39 2.43 -23.69
C PRO A 5 -25.00 0.95 -23.55
N ARG A 6 -23.85 0.70 -22.91
CA ARG A 6 -23.34 -0.65 -22.67
C ARG A 6 -23.83 -1.22 -21.34
N CYS A 7 -24.31 -2.45 -21.39
CA CYS A 7 -24.91 -3.12 -20.25
C CYS A 7 -24.03 -4.25 -19.74
N ASN A 8 -23.60 -4.15 -18.48
CA ASN A 8 -22.77 -5.15 -17.82
C ASN A 8 -23.58 -6.26 -17.12
N PHE A 9 -24.90 -6.09 -16.95
CA PHE A 9 -25.79 -7.05 -16.29
C PHE A 9 -27.14 -7.19 -17.04
N ASP A 10 -27.66 -8.42 -17.04
CA ASP A 10 -29.06 -8.73 -17.29
C ASP A 10 -29.78 -8.95 -15.94
N PRO A 11 -31.07 -8.57 -15.81
CA PRO A 11 -31.66 -7.23 -15.95
C PRO A 11 -31.11 -6.23 -14.89
N PRO A 12 -31.16 -4.88 -15.13
CA PRO A 12 -32.31 -4.08 -15.62
C PRO A 12 -32.19 -3.43 -17.01
N CYS A 13 -31.28 -3.88 -17.85
CA CYS A 13 -31.02 -3.24 -19.15
C CYS A 13 -32.14 -3.33 -20.19
N SER A 14 -33.16 -4.18 -19.97
CA SER A 14 -34.32 -4.34 -20.85
C SER A 14 -35.17 -3.08 -21.01
N SER A 15 -35.02 -2.10 -20.12
CA SER A 15 -35.73 -0.81 -20.16
C SER A 15 -35.07 0.26 -21.04
N LEU A 16 -33.82 0.05 -21.49
CA LEU A 16 -33.05 1.06 -22.24
C LEU A 16 -33.15 0.83 -23.76
N PRO A 17 -33.53 1.85 -24.57
CA PRO A 17 -33.57 1.72 -26.02
C PRO A 17 -32.15 1.65 -26.62
N GLY A 18 -31.89 0.63 -27.44
CA GLY A 18 -30.66 0.50 -28.21
C GLY A 18 -29.40 0.15 -27.42
N HIS A 19 -29.50 -0.60 -26.32
CA HIS A 19 -28.33 -1.00 -25.51
C HIS A 19 -27.54 -2.17 -26.14
N GLU A 20 -26.22 -2.18 -25.93
CA GLU A 20 -25.35 -3.31 -26.28
C GLU A 20 -25.08 -4.16 -25.02
N ILE A 21 -25.44 -5.45 -25.06
CA ILE A 21 -25.18 -6.38 -23.95
C ILE A 21 -23.72 -6.84 -24.00
N ARG A 22 -22.95 -6.50 -22.95
CA ARG A 22 -21.65 -7.12 -22.69
C ARG A 22 -21.88 -8.40 -21.89
N GLN A 23 -21.97 -9.53 -22.57
CA GLN A 23 -22.08 -10.81 -21.86
C GLN A 23 -20.79 -11.09 -21.08
N ASN A 24 -20.95 -11.36 -19.78
CA ASN A 24 -19.84 -11.84 -18.96
C ASN A 24 -19.52 -13.28 -19.39
N PRO A 25 -18.29 -13.57 -19.89
CA PRO A 25 -17.93 -14.91 -20.37
C PRO A 25 -18.04 -16.00 -19.29
N ALA A 26 -17.99 -15.62 -18.01
CA ALA A 26 -18.08 -16.53 -16.87
C ALA A 26 -19.53 -16.87 -16.44
N GLY A 27 -20.56 -16.30 -17.09
CA GLY A 27 -21.96 -16.60 -16.77
C GLY A 27 -22.37 -16.28 -15.32
N TRP A 28 -23.19 -17.17 -14.72
CA TRP A 28 -23.70 -17.06 -13.35
C TRP A 28 -22.86 -17.91 -12.37
N GLY A 29 -22.78 -17.50 -11.10
CA GLY A 29 -22.15 -18.27 -10.03
C GLY A 29 -20.73 -17.83 -9.63
N LEU A 30 -19.92 -18.79 -9.16
CA LEU A 30 -18.60 -18.58 -8.54
C LEU A 30 -17.55 -17.97 -9.50
N GLU A 31 -17.71 -18.20 -10.80
CA GLU A 31 -16.78 -17.70 -11.82
C GLU A 31 -17.04 -16.24 -12.18
N ASN A 32 -18.23 -15.71 -11.83
CA ASN A 32 -18.62 -14.35 -12.15
C ASN A 32 -17.69 -13.32 -11.49
N ALA A 33 -17.18 -12.38 -12.29
CA ALA A 33 -16.23 -11.36 -11.83
C ALA A 33 -16.82 -10.45 -10.73
N HIS A 34 -18.11 -10.11 -10.82
CA HIS A 34 -18.79 -9.30 -9.82
C HIS A 34 -19.01 -10.06 -8.51
N PHE A 35 -19.37 -11.34 -8.60
CA PHE A 35 -19.46 -12.20 -7.41
C PHE A 35 -18.09 -12.35 -6.73
N LYS A 36 -17.05 -12.62 -7.51
CA LYS A 36 -15.66 -12.69 -7.01
C LYS A 36 -15.21 -11.38 -6.37
N ASN A 37 -15.54 -10.24 -6.99
CA ASN A 37 -15.24 -8.92 -6.42
C ASN A 37 -15.99 -8.68 -5.12
N TRP A 38 -17.24 -9.14 -5.01
CA TRP A 38 -18.04 -9.05 -3.80
C TRP A 38 -17.42 -9.89 -2.67
N MET A 39 -17.12 -11.16 -2.95
CA MET A 39 -16.55 -12.11 -1.99
C MET A 39 -15.10 -11.80 -1.59
N SER A 40 -14.37 -11.01 -2.40
CA SER A 40 -13.03 -10.57 -2.05
C SER A 40 -13.06 -9.83 -0.70
N LYS A 41 -12.14 -10.20 0.21
CA LYS A 41 -12.05 -9.87 1.64
C LYS A 41 -11.93 -8.37 1.95
N GLN A 42 -12.96 -7.59 1.65
CA GLN A 42 -13.04 -6.16 1.99
C GLN A 42 -14.09 -5.90 3.07
N PHE A 43 -14.99 -6.87 3.32
CA PHE A 43 -15.91 -6.82 4.46
C PHE A 43 -15.18 -7.30 5.72
N THR A 44 -14.22 -6.50 6.18
CA THR A 44 -13.70 -6.62 7.55
C THR A 44 -14.39 -5.52 8.35
N PRO A 45 -15.02 -5.80 9.50
CA PRO A 45 -15.75 -4.80 10.29
C PRO A 45 -14.88 -3.61 10.73
N LEU A 46 -13.56 -3.71 10.58
CA LEU A 46 -12.59 -2.66 10.84
C LEU A 46 -12.50 -1.60 9.73
N VAL A 47 -13.06 -1.85 8.54
CA VAL A 47 -13.01 -0.92 7.39
C VAL A 47 -14.43 -0.49 6.99
N PRO A 48 -14.96 0.61 7.55
CA PRO A 48 -16.34 1.04 7.32
C PRO A 48 -16.60 1.53 5.89
N ASN A 49 -15.55 2.03 5.20
CA ASN A 49 -15.64 2.53 3.83
C ASN A 49 -14.88 1.58 2.90
N PHE A 50 -15.61 0.84 2.08
CA PHE A 50 -15.03 -0.05 1.09
C PHE A 50 -15.38 0.37 -0.33
N GLN A 51 -14.42 0.20 -1.23
CA GLN A 51 -14.60 0.45 -2.66
C GLN A 51 -14.45 -0.87 -3.41
N LYS A 52 -15.39 -1.15 -4.31
CA LYS A 52 -15.37 -2.34 -5.17
C LYS A 52 -15.38 -1.89 -6.61
N LYS A 53 -14.52 -2.48 -7.42
CA LYS A 53 -14.49 -2.22 -8.85
C LYS A 53 -15.72 -2.84 -9.51
N TRP A 54 -16.49 -2.01 -10.20
CA TRP A 54 -17.66 -2.45 -10.96
C TRP A 54 -17.34 -2.71 -12.42
N GLY A 55 -16.53 -1.86 -13.06
CA GLY A 55 -16.17 -2.00 -14.47
C GLY A 55 -14.92 -1.21 -14.83
N VAL A 56 -14.51 -1.31 -16.09
CA VAL A 56 -13.44 -0.50 -16.70
C VAL A 56 -14.01 0.15 -17.95
N ILE A 57 -13.59 1.38 -18.19
CA ILE A 57 -13.78 2.06 -19.46
C ILE A 57 -12.44 1.96 -20.18
N ASP A 58 -12.35 1.13 -21.21
CA ASP A 58 -11.10 0.85 -21.93
C ASP A 58 -10.71 1.97 -22.93
N ARG A 59 -11.45 3.09 -22.96
CA ARG A 59 -11.18 4.25 -23.81
C ARG A 59 -10.63 5.42 -22.98
N THR A 60 -9.74 6.19 -23.60
CA THR A 60 -9.27 7.46 -23.03
C THR A 60 -10.40 8.48 -23.12
N LEU A 61 -10.82 9.00 -21.96
CA LEU A 61 -11.81 10.06 -21.85
C LEU A 61 -11.11 11.42 -21.96
N GLN A 62 -11.64 12.30 -22.79
CA GLN A 62 -11.16 13.67 -22.93
C GLN A 62 -11.93 14.63 -22.03
N PRO A 63 -11.34 15.77 -21.64
CA PRO A 63 -12.08 16.81 -20.93
C PRO A 63 -13.26 17.31 -21.76
N GLY A 64 -14.48 17.17 -21.23
CA GLY A 64 -15.72 17.53 -21.93
C GLY A 64 -16.54 16.34 -22.43
N ASP A 65 -16.02 15.12 -22.33
CA ASP A 65 -16.80 13.92 -22.62
C ASP A 65 -17.92 13.71 -21.57
N GLU A 66 -19.15 13.57 -22.04
CA GLU A 66 -20.30 13.26 -21.19
C GLU A 66 -20.46 11.74 -21.02
N ILE A 67 -20.56 11.30 -19.76
CA ILE A 67 -20.76 9.89 -19.42
C ILE A 67 -22.07 9.77 -18.65
N THR A 68 -23.05 9.14 -19.27
CA THR A 68 -24.32 8.81 -18.64
C THR A 68 -24.25 7.40 -18.05
N ALA A 69 -24.38 7.29 -16.73
CA ALA A 69 -24.46 6.02 -16.03
C ALA A 69 -25.89 5.78 -15.54
N TYR A 70 -26.50 4.67 -15.97
CA TYR A 70 -27.80 4.22 -15.49
C TYR A 70 -27.58 3.23 -14.34
N VAL A 71 -28.10 3.55 -13.16
CA VAL A 71 -27.95 2.74 -11.95
C VAL A 71 -29.32 2.40 -11.40
N GLU A 72 -29.62 1.11 -11.28
CA GLU A 72 -30.79 0.64 -10.56
C GLU A 72 -30.40 0.28 -9.12
N SER A 73 -31.11 0.82 -8.15
CA SER A 73 -30.86 0.57 -6.74
C SER A 73 -31.72 -0.58 -6.22
N SER A 74 -31.27 -1.82 -6.44
CA SER A 74 -31.94 -3.03 -5.95
C SER A 74 -31.61 -3.37 -4.48
N TRP A 75 -30.59 -2.73 -3.90
CA TRP A 75 -30.21 -2.92 -2.51
C TRP A 75 -30.40 -1.63 -1.73
N ASP A 76 -31.10 -1.67 -0.59
CA ASP A 76 -31.23 -0.52 0.28
C ASP A 76 -30.04 -0.45 1.26
N ALA A 77 -29.28 0.65 1.22
CA ALA A 77 -28.24 0.93 2.20
C ALA A 77 -28.72 1.88 3.31
N LEU A 78 -29.85 2.57 3.11
CA LEU A 78 -30.33 3.61 4.01
C LEU A 78 -30.85 3.01 5.32
N SER A 79 -31.52 1.86 5.24
CA SER A 79 -32.00 1.09 6.41
C SER A 79 -30.89 0.69 7.39
N PHE A 80 -29.64 0.60 6.92
CA PHE A 80 -28.47 0.29 7.75
C PHE A 80 -27.65 1.54 8.12
N GLY A 81 -28.14 2.75 7.83
CA GLY A 81 -27.42 4.01 8.04
C GLY A 81 -26.21 4.19 7.11
N GLY A 82 -26.11 3.40 6.05
CA GLY A 82 -25.00 3.44 5.09
C GLY A 82 -25.27 4.37 3.91
N THR A 83 -24.20 4.77 3.23
CA THR A 83 -24.28 5.53 1.97
C THR A 83 -23.62 4.75 0.84
N LYS A 84 -24.11 4.96 -0.38
CA LYS A 84 -23.55 4.39 -1.60
C LYS A 84 -23.10 5.52 -2.52
N SER A 85 -21.91 5.39 -3.08
CA SER A 85 -21.37 6.36 -4.04
C SER A 85 -20.76 5.62 -5.23
N LEU A 86 -20.97 6.17 -6.42
CA LEU A 86 -20.29 5.74 -7.64
C LEU A 86 -19.07 6.64 -7.85
N ILE A 87 -17.88 6.04 -7.92
CA ILE A 87 -16.62 6.78 -8.05
C ILE A 87 -15.96 6.39 -9.37
N LEU A 88 -15.74 7.37 -10.23
CA LEU A 88 -14.91 7.22 -11.41
C LEU A 88 -13.46 7.55 -11.04
N SER A 89 -12.55 6.63 -11.30
CA SER A 89 -11.13 6.82 -11.02
C SER A 89 -10.28 6.33 -12.19
N THR A 90 -9.24 7.09 -12.51
CA THR A 90 -8.21 6.69 -13.47
C THR A 90 -7.15 5.89 -12.73
N ALA A 91 -6.90 4.66 -13.19
CA ALA A 91 -5.82 3.84 -12.65
C ALA A 91 -4.50 4.28 -13.29
N ASN A 92 -3.56 4.75 -12.48
CA ASN A 92 -2.17 4.93 -12.90
C ASN A 92 -1.37 3.67 -12.54
N TRP A 93 -0.14 3.57 -13.03
CA TRP A 93 0.74 2.44 -12.72
C TRP A 93 1.01 2.28 -11.20
N GLN A 94 0.90 3.37 -10.43
CA GLN A 94 1.01 3.38 -8.96
C GLN A 94 -0.30 2.98 -8.25
N GLY A 95 -1.36 2.66 -9.00
CA GLY A 95 -2.70 2.38 -8.51
C GLY A 95 -3.56 3.65 -8.37
N GLY A 96 -4.33 3.71 -7.28
CA GLY A 96 -5.18 4.84 -6.94
C GLY A 96 -4.43 6.02 -6.32
N ARG A 97 -5.13 7.12 -6.05
CA ARG A 97 -4.54 8.33 -5.46
C ARG A 97 -4.07 8.09 -4.02
N ASN A 98 -2.79 7.79 -3.83
CA ASN A 98 -2.19 7.60 -2.50
C ASN A 98 -1.03 8.59 -2.24
N ARG A 99 -1.31 9.68 -1.53
CA ARG A 99 -0.30 10.68 -1.14
C ARG A 99 0.62 10.21 -0.01
N MET A 100 0.19 9.23 0.79
CA MET A 100 0.95 8.79 1.97
C MET A 100 2.29 8.18 1.61
N LEU A 101 2.34 7.40 0.51
CA LEU A 101 3.56 6.75 0.08
C LEU A 101 4.63 7.78 -0.36
N GLY A 102 4.22 8.80 -1.12
CA GLY A 102 5.10 9.88 -1.53
C GLY A 102 5.62 10.70 -0.35
N THR A 103 4.72 11.16 0.54
CA THR A 103 5.13 11.94 1.72
C THR A 103 6.01 11.13 2.65
N GLY A 104 5.70 9.85 2.88
CA GLY A 104 6.50 8.98 3.74
C GLY A 104 7.94 8.84 3.25
N LEU A 105 8.14 8.65 1.94
CA LEU A 105 9.48 8.57 1.35
C LEU A 105 10.26 9.88 1.49
N VAL A 106 9.62 11.03 1.27
CA VAL A 106 10.26 12.34 1.44
C VAL A 106 10.68 12.58 2.89
N VAL A 107 9.82 12.24 3.85
CA VAL A 107 10.12 12.39 5.29
C VAL A 107 11.28 11.48 5.70
N CYS A 108 11.26 10.20 5.31
CA CYS A 108 12.36 9.28 5.59
C CYS A 108 13.68 9.76 4.96
N GLY A 109 13.64 10.22 3.70
CA GLY A 109 14.81 10.79 3.02
C GLY A 109 15.39 12.01 3.75
N ALA A 110 14.53 12.94 4.18
CA ALA A 110 14.95 14.11 4.94
C ALA A 110 15.60 13.74 6.28
N LEU A 111 15.07 12.72 6.98
CA LEU A 111 15.65 12.22 8.23
C LEU A 111 17.05 11.64 8.02
N TYR A 112 17.26 10.84 6.97
CA TYR A 112 18.58 10.28 6.68
C TYR A 112 19.60 11.35 6.29
N VAL A 113 19.19 12.36 5.51
CA VAL A 113 20.07 13.49 5.16
C VAL A 113 20.45 14.30 6.40
N ALA A 114 19.49 14.60 7.28
CA ALA A 114 19.74 15.30 8.54
C ALA A 114 20.71 14.50 9.44
N TRP A 115 20.52 13.19 9.52
CA TRP A 115 21.40 12.29 10.28
C TRP A 115 22.81 12.24 9.69
N GLY A 116 22.94 12.16 8.37
CA GLY A 116 24.22 12.23 7.67
C GLY A 116 24.95 13.54 7.93
N MET A 117 24.25 14.67 7.81
CA MET A 117 24.82 15.99 8.13
C MET A 117 25.26 16.10 9.59
N TYR A 118 24.50 15.53 10.53
CA TYR A 118 24.86 15.51 11.94
C TYR A 118 26.18 14.75 12.18
N ILE A 119 26.32 13.55 11.61
CA ILE A 119 27.56 12.75 11.74
C ILE A 119 28.74 13.50 11.11
N LEU A 120 28.58 14.05 9.90
CA LEU A 120 29.63 14.81 9.23
C LEU A 120 30.05 16.05 10.01
N SER A 121 29.10 16.77 10.62
CA SER A 121 29.38 17.95 11.44
C SER A 121 30.15 17.57 12.72
N ARG A 122 29.82 16.41 13.32
CA ARG A 122 30.52 15.85 14.48
C ARG A 122 31.94 15.43 14.13
N ASP A 123 32.13 14.77 12.99
CA ASP A 123 33.43 14.29 12.54
C ASP A 123 34.38 15.44 12.21
N LYS A 124 33.90 16.50 11.54
CA LYS A 124 34.70 17.72 11.33
C LYS A 124 35.08 18.42 12.64
N SER A 125 34.15 18.54 13.60
CA SER A 125 34.41 19.24 14.88
C SER A 125 35.31 18.44 15.82
N LYS A 126 35.26 17.11 15.76
CA LYS A 126 36.05 16.20 16.56
C LYS A 126 36.59 15.11 15.65
N HIS A 127 37.58 15.47 14.84
CA HIS A 127 38.23 14.51 13.96
C HIS A 127 38.96 13.49 14.83
N ARG A 128 38.33 12.33 15.02
CA ARG A 128 38.94 11.22 15.76
C ARG A 128 39.93 10.53 14.81
N GLN A 129 41.15 10.30 15.26
CA GLN A 129 42.12 9.55 14.47
C GLN A 129 41.65 8.11 14.30
N ILE A 130 41.52 7.67 13.06
CA ILE A 130 41.14 6.31 12.71
C ILE A 130 42.38 5.43 12.98
N GLY A 131 42.30 4.52 13.96
CA GLY A 131 43.43 3.66 14.35
C GLY A 131 44.25 4.14 15.56
N GLY A 132 43.79 5.15 16.32
CA GLY A 132 44.45 5.52 17.57
C GLY A 132 44.33 4.41 18.63
N MET A 133 45.46 3.93 19.17
CA MET A 133 45.48 2.86 20.18
C MET A 133 44.90 3.25 21.55
N GLN A 134 44.45 4.50 21.72
CA GLN A 134 44.02 5.08 23.00
C GLN A 134 42.74 4.45 23.60
N TYR A 135 41.99 3.65 22.83
CA TYR A 135 40.75 2.99 23.29
C TYR A 135 40.91 1.47 23.47
N PHE A 136 42.06 0.89 23.14
CA PHE A 136 42.31 -0.52 23.41
C PHE A 136 42.62 -0.70 24.89
N GLN A 137 41.61 -1.14 25.64
CA GLN A 137 41.78 -1.59 27.02
C GLN A 137 42.35 -3.02 26.97
N PHE A 138 43.68 -3.15 27.02
CA PHE A 138 44.31 -4.46 27.15
C PHE A 138 43.98 -5.04 28.52
N HIS A 139 43.16 -6.09 28.55
CA HIS A 139 42.84 -6.81 29.77
C HIS A 139 43.91 -7.88 29.99
N GLU A 140 44.99 -7.50 30.67
CA GLU A 140 46.10 -8.41 30.93
C GLU A 140 45.73 -9.39 32.06
N LYS A 141 45.19 -10.56 31.68
CA LYS A 141 44.97 -11.68 32.62
C LYS A 141 46.26 -12.44 32.98
N GLY A 142 47.39 -12.05 32.40
CA GLY A 142 48.70 -12.69 32.52
C GLY A 142 49.28 -12.77 33.94
N PRO A 143 49.42 -11.67 34.69
CA PRO A 143 50.13 -11.71 35.98
C PRO A 143 49.39 -12.53 37.05
N ALA A 144 48.06 -12.50 37.05
CA ALA A 144 47.25 -13.27 37.99
C ALA A 144 47.24 -14.78 37.67
N MET A 145 47.37 -15.16 36.40
CA MET A 145 47.40 -16.56 35.97
C MET A 145 48.78 -17.18 36.23
N ILE A 146 49.85 -16.43 35.97
CA ILE A 146 51.23 -16.84 36.29
C ILE A 146 51.42 -16.98 37.80
N ALA A 147 50.92 -16.03 38.60
CA ALA A 147 50.98 -16.13 40.07
C ALA A 147 50.20 -17.34 40.61
N LYS A 148 49.06 -17.70 40.00
CA LYS A 148 48.30 -18.90 40.37
C LYS A 148 48.99 -20.20 39.97
N LEU A 149 49.70 -20.23 38.85
CA LEU A 149 50.50 -21.38 38.43
C LEU A 149 51.73 -21.56 39.32
N GLN A 150 52.43 -20.47 39.65
CA GLN A 150 53.59 -20.50 40.56
C GLN A 150 53.21 -20.86 42.00
N ALA A 151 52.06 -20.39 42.50
CA ALA A 151 51.55 -20.78 43.81
C ALA A 151 51.07 -22.25 43.85
N GLY A 152 50.60 -22.79 42.73
CA GLY A 152 50.23 -24.20 42.61
C GLY A 152 51.45 -25.13 42.54
N GLU A 153 52.55 -24.67 41.93
CA GLU A 153 53.80 -25.45 41.82
C GLU A 153 54.61 -25.48 43.12
N ALA A 154 54.46 -24.48 44.00
CA ALA A 154 55.11 -24.44 45.31
C ALA A 154 54.40 -25.26 46.41
N ALA A 155 53.23 -25.85 46.11
CA ALA A 155 52.39 -26.56 47.08
C ALA A 155 52.26 -28.08 46.81
N GLY A 156 53.03 -28.63 45.86
CA GLY A 156 53.15 -30.07 45.58
C GLY A 156 54.53 -30.59 45.89
#